data_AF-A0A1Z9TIF5-F1
#
_entry.id   AF-A0A1Z9TIF5-F1
#
_cell.length_a   1.000
_cell.length_b   1.000
_cell.length_c   1.000
_cell.angle_alpha   90.00
_cell.angle_beta   90.00
_cell.angle_gamma   90.00
#
_symmetry.space_group_name_H-M   'P 1'
#
loop_
_entity.id
_entity.type
_entity.pdbx_description
1 polymer ?
#
loop_
_entity_poly.entity_id
_entity_poly.type
_entity_poly.pdbx_seq_one_letter_code
_entity_poly.pdbx_strand_id
1 'polypeptide(L)'
;MINKYLITSLTFFLVTIAGFVIYLNSETPIPVLYSPEGPIRELPTNVPEMHRPENIPCIYSLWKNNNESCGTSENIFEEKKPTSGYFSLIFGTFSNNEDAKIHIKKLKLNSFLKDRIIEIKEIQATTKKIQIESGDTLSRIAKRYSLKVKTIIDDNNIVNPNNIRIGQYLYIPGDPIKYRIITTNIETRIKAQDICNNLLNLNFRCQVLTQR
;
A
#
# COMPACT_ATOMS: atom_id res chain seq x y z
N MET A 1 47.17 30.04 -29.21
CA MET A 1 47.04 29.99 -27.74
C MET A 1 45.97 28.96 -27.40
N ILE A 2 46.35 27.78 -26.93
CA ILE A 2 45.37 26.73 -26.55
C ILE A 2 44.74 27.15 -25.22
N ASN A 3 43.41 27.17 -25.18
CA ASN A 3 42.63 27.68 -24.06
C ASN A 3 42.85 26.79 -22.81
N LYS A 4 43.49 27.33 -21.77
CA LYS A 4 43.84 26.61 -20.53
C LYS A 4 42.62 25.96 -19.86
N TYR A 5 41.42 26.48 -20.07
CA TYR A 5 40.17 25.91 -19.57
C TYR A 5 39.75 24.62 -20.30
N LEU A 6 40.08 24.48 -21.58
CA LEU A 6 39.77 23.28 -22.36
C LEU A 6 40.65 22.10 -21.93
N ILE A 7 41.94 22.36 -21.68
CA ILE A 7 42.89 21.33 -21.21
C ILE A 7 42.51 20.85 -19.82
N THR A 8 42.15 21.76 -18.90
CA THR A 8 41.76 21.40 -17.52
C THR A 8 40.42 20.66 -17.45
N SER A 9 39.45 21.02 -18.30
CA SER A 9 38.18 20.28 -18.38
C SER A 9 38.39 18.87 -18.96
N LEU A 10 39.27 18.72 -19.95
CA LEU A 10 39.52 17.42 -20.59
C LEU A 10 40.28 16.47 -19.66
N THR A 11 41.26 16.97 -18.89
CA THR A 11 41.96 16.16 -17.90
C THR A 11 41.05 15.74 -16.75
N PHE A 12 40.15 16.62 -16.29
CA PHE A 12 39.17 16.27 -15.27
C PHE A 12 38.22 15.16 -15.75
N PHE A 13 37.72 15.28 -16.99
CA PHE A 13 36.81 14.28 -17.56
C PHE A 13 37.50 12.91 -17.69
N LEU A 14 38.76 12.88 -18.16
CA LEU A 14 39.53 11.65 -18.27
C LEU A 14 39.79 10.97 -16.91
N VAL A 15 40.08 11.75 -15.85
CA VAL A 15 40.27 11.21 -14.49
C VAL A 15 38.98 10.63 -13.93
N THR A 16 37.83 11.28 -14.17
CA THR A 16 36.53 10.77 -13.71
C THR A 16 36.10 9.47 -14.40
N ILE A 17 36.36 9.35 -15.71
CA ILE A 17 36.08 8.13 -16.46
C ILE A 17 36.98 7.00 -15.99
N ALA A 18 38.29 7.25 -15.80
CA ALA A 18 39.22 6.25 -15.29
C ALA A 18 38.82 5.74 -13.89
N GLY A 19 38.42 6.65 -12.98
CA GLY A 19 37.93 6.26 -11.65
C GLY A 19 36.65 5.42 -11.69
N PHE A 20 35.73 5.73 -12.59
CA PHE A 20 34.48 4.98 -12.76
C PHE A 20 34.71 3.58 -13.34
N VAL A 21 35.64 3.44 -14.30
CA VAL A 21 36.02 2.13 -14.87
C VAL A 21 36.74 1.26 -13.84
N ILE A 22 37.59 1.83 -12.98
CA ILE A 22 38.23 1.11 -11.88
C ILE A 22 37.18 0.65 -10.85
N TYR A 23 36.19 1.48 -10.54
CA TYR A 23 35.10 1.12 -9.63
C TYR A 23 34.24 -0.03 -10.17
N LEU A 24 33.89 -0.01 -11.46
CA LEU A 24 33.10 -1.08 -12.08
C LEU A 24 33.85 -2.41 -12.20
N ASN A 25 35.18 -2.38 -12.23
CA ASN A 25 36.04 -3.58 -12.31
C ASN A 25 36.66 -3.98 -10.95
N SER A 26 36.25 -3.33 -9.85
CA SER A 26 36.74 -3.67 -8.52
C SER A 26 35.94 -4.84 -7.94
N GLU A 27 36.40 -6.06 -8.20
CA GLU A 27 35.91 -7.28 -7.55
C GLU A 27 36.44 -7.37 -6.10
N THR A 28 36.14 -6.36 -5.27
CA THR A 28 36.39 -6.52 -3.83
C THR A 28 35.32 -7.44 -3.25
N PRO A 29 35.69 -8.62 -2.72
CA PRO A 29 34.71 -9.50 -2.12
C PRO A 29 34.10 -8.82 -0.90
N ILE A 30 32.78 -8.83 -0.83
CA ILE A 30 32.01 -8.32 0.31
C ILE A 30 32.48 -9.10 1.55
N PRO A 31 32.97 -8.44 2.62
CA PRO A 31 33.33 -9.16 3.83
C PRO A 31 32.07 -9.77 4.44
N VAL A 32 32.01 -11.10 4.42
CA VAL A 32 30.96 -11.86 5.11
C VAL A 32 31.26 -11.78 6.60
N LEU A 33 30.45 -11.02 7.33
CA LEU A 33 30.47 -10.99 8.79
C LEU A 33 29.95 -12.33 9.31
N TYR A 34 30.86 -13.25 9.63
CA TYR A 34 30.51 -14.44 10.40
C TYR A 34 30.25 -14.02 11.85
N SER A 35 29.05 -14.33 12.34
CA SER A 35 28.77 -14.34 13.79
C SER A 35 29.69 -15.37 14.44
N PRO A 36 30.27 -15.10 15.63
CA PRO A 36 31.07 -16.10 16.31
C PRO A 36 30.20 -17.34 16.55
N GLU A 37 30.62 -18.45 15.96
CA GLU A 37 29.99 -19.75 16.15
C GLU A 37 30.10 -20.09 17.63
N GLY A 38 28.99 -19.96 18.36
CA GLY A 38 28.85 -20.64 19.65
C GLY A 38 29.03 -22.15 19.45
N PRO A 39 29.32 -22.92 20.52
CA PRO A 39 29.47 -24.37 20.38
C PRO A 39 28.24 -24.94 19.67
N ILE A 40 28.50 -25.68 18.59
CA ILE A 40 27.48 -26.35 17.79
C ILE A 40 26.68 -27.23 18.76
N ARG A 41 25.43 -26.86 19.04
CA ARG A 41 24.50 -27.77 19.71
C ARG A 41 24.16 -28.84 18.68
N GLU A 42 24.81 -29.99 18.77
CA GLU A 42 24.44 -31.14 17.97
C GLU A 42 22.96 -31.45 18.21
N LEU A 43 22.21 -31.56 17.11
CA LEU A 43 20.82 -32.00 17.17
C LEU A 43 20.82 -33.41 17.78
N PRO A 44 19.90 -33.71 18.72
CA PRO A 44 19.85 -35.04 19.33
C PRO A 44 19.77 -36.11 18.24
N THR A 45 20.68 -37.07 18.28
CA THR A 45 20.84 -38.13 17.26
C THR A 45 19.66 -39.10 17.22
N ASN A 46 18.79 -39.06 18.23
CA ASN A 46 17.55 -39.82 18.27
C ASN A 46 16.37 -38.87 18.51
N VAL A 47 15.97 -38.18 17.44
CA VAL A 47 14.74 -37.39 17.44
C VAL A 47 13.58 -38.38 17.30
N PRO A 48 12.61 -38.43 18.24
CA PRO A 48 11.46 -39.31 18.08
C PRO A 48 10.71 -38.95 16.79
N GLU A 49 10.44 -39.97 15.98
CA GLU A 49 9.73 -39.81 14.71
C GLU A 49 8.30 -39.33 14.97
N MET A 50 8.05 -38.06 14.66
CA MET A 50 6.75 -37.44 14.91
C MET A 50 5.75 -37.92 13.85
N HIS A 51 5.06 -39.01 14.15
CA HIS A 51 4.01 -39.53 13.29
C HIS A 51 2.83 -38.57 13.27
N ARG A 52 2.35 -38.24 12.08
CA ARG A 52 1.10 -37.50 11.92
C ARG A 52 -0.01 -38.35 12.55
N PRO A 53 -0.77 -37.84 13.53
CA PRO A 53 -1.84 -38.62 14.14
C PRO A 53 -2.86 -39.01 13.05
N GLU A 54 -3.29 -40.27 13.07
CA GLU A 54 -4.22 -40.83 12.06
C GLU A 54 -5.56 -40.08 12.02
N ASN A 55 -5.95 -39.45 13.13
CA ASN A 55 -7.12 -38.58 13.22
C ASN A 55 -6.72 -37.18 13.66
N ILE A 56 -6.63 -36.26 12.70
CA ILE A 56 -6.58 -34.82 12.97
C ILE A 56 -8.03 -34.32 12.93
N PRO A 57 -8.70 -34.10 14.07
CA PRO A 57 -10.03 -33.51 14.06
C PRO A 57 -9.93 -32.10 13.48
N CYS A 58 -10.82 -31.76 12.55
CA CYS A 58 -10.95 -30.41 12.06
C CYS A 58 -11.13 -29.44 13.23
N ILE A 59 -10.37 -28.35 13.28
CA ILE A 59 -10.49 -27.35 14.36
C ILE A 59 -11.93 -26.80 14.48
N TYR A 60 -12.70 -26.88 13.40
CA TYR A 60 -14.10 -26.47 13.31
C TYR A 60 -15.13 -27.55 13.67
N SER A 61 -14.74 -28.82 13.85
CA SER A 61 -15.68 -29.89 14.25
C SER A 61 -15.86 -30.00 15.77
N LEU A 62 -15.08 -29.26 16.58
CA LEU A 62 -15.33 -29.15 18.03
C LEU A 62 -16.70 -28.54 18.39
N TRP A 63 -17.43 -28.01 17.40
CA TRP A 63 -18.76 -27.40 17.55
C TRP A 63 -19.85 -28.06 16.68
N LYS A 64 -19.53 -29.12 15.93
CA LYS A 64 -20.49 -29.90 15.11
C LYS A 64 -20.40 -31.38 15.48
N ASN A 65 -21.48 -31.92 16.05
CA ASN A 65 -21.59 -33.28 16.60
C ASN A 65 -21.64 -34.42 15.56
N ASN A 66 -21.15 -34.24 14.33
CA ASN A 66 -21.30 -35.25 13.28
C ASN A 66 -19.95 -35.51 12.58
N ASN A 67 -19.67 -36.80 12.31
CA ASN A 67 -18.50 -37.34 11.59
C ASN A 67 -18.47 -36.92 10.11
N GLU A 68 -18.61 -35.64 9.80
CA GLU A 68 -18.44 -35.13 8.43
C GLU A 68 -16.96 -34.90 8.13
N SER A 69 -16.55 -35.37 6.96
CA SER A 69 -15.20 -35.15 6.42
C SER A 69 -14.91 -33.65 6.34
N CYS A 70 -13.68 -33.28 6.73
CA CYS A 70 -13.16 -31.93 6.60
C CYS A 70 -13.36 -31.44 5.16
N GLY A 71 -14.28 -30.50 4.96
CA GLY A 71 -14.45 -29.84 3.67
C GLY A 71 -13.12 -29.25 3.18
N THR A 72 -12.96 -29.15 1.86
CA THR A 72 -11.78 -28.53 1.27
C THR A 72 -11.73 -27.05 1.64
N SER A 73 -10.57 -26.41 1.51
CA SER A 73 -10.44 -24.96 1.72
C SER A 73 -11.42 -24.15 0.87
N GLU A 74 -11.89 -24.69 -0.26
CA GLU A 74 -12.93 -24.10 -1.11
C GLU A 74 -14.30 -24.02 -0.41
N ASN A 75 -14.66 -25.01 0.42
CA ASN A 75 -15.96 -25.06 1.12
C ASN A 75 -16.09 -23.97 2.21
N ILE A 76 -14.97 -23.48 2.76
CA ILE A 76 -14.97 -22.40 3.76
C ILE A 76 -15.30 -21.03 3.12
N PHE A 77 -14.99 -20.86 1.83
CA PHE A 77 -15.37 -19.65 1.08
C PHE A 77 -16.82 -19.68 0.60
N GLU A 78 -17.40 -20.87 0.46
CA GLU A 78 -18.80 -21.07 0.04
C GLU A 78 -19.80 -20.69 1.15
N GLU A 79 -19.49 -20.94 2.43
CA GLU A 79 -20.42 -20.67 3.55
C GLU A 79 -20.54 -19.18 3.91
N LYS A 80 -19.59 -18.34 3.49
CA LYS A 80 -19.67 -16.88 3.65
C LYS A 80 -20.24 -16.17 2.41
N LYS A 81 -21.15 -16.80 1.65
CA LYS A 81 -21.87 -16.10 0.58
C LYS A 81 -22.70 -14.96 1.22
N PRO A 82 -22.37 -13.67 0.99
CA PRO A 82 -23.21 -12.59 1.50
C PRO A 82 -24.59 -12.69 0.85
N THR A 83 -25.59 -12.94 1.67
CA THR A 83 -27.01 -12.89 1.32
C THR A 83 -27.37 -11.48 0.88
N SER A 84 -27.82 -11.36 -0.38
CA SER A 84 -28.48 -10.19 -0.98
C SER A 84 -27.81 -8.83 -0.73
N GLY A 85 -26.78 -8.52 -1.51
CA GLY A 85 -26.25 -7.16 -1.57
C GLY A 85 -25.68 -6.88 -2.95
N TYR A 86 -25.88 -5.68 -3.46
CA TYR A 86 -25.19 -5.24 -4.67
C TYR A 86 -23.71 -4.95 -4.34
N PHE A 87 -22.86 -5.03 -5.36
CA PHE A 87 -21.43 -4.79 -5.28
C PHE A 87 -21.05 -3.57 -6.09
N SER A 88 -19.97 -2.92 -5.64
CA SER A 88 -19.32 -1.84 -6.36
C SER A 88 -17.88 -2.25 -6.67
N LEU A 89 -17.35 -1.76 -7.78
CA LEU A 89 -15.93 -1.88 -8.10
C LEU A 89 -15.27 -0.53 -7.98
N ILE A 90 -14.05 -0.53 -7.44
CA ILE A 90 -13.13 0.59 -7.53
C ILE A 90 -12.05 0.24 -8.54
N PHE A 91 -11.88 1.07 -9.56
CA PHE A 91 -10.83 0.89 -10.57
C PHE A 91 -9.55 1.66 -10.23
N GLY A 92 -9.64 2.66 -9.36
CA GLY A 92 -8.49 3.44 -8.91
C GLY A 92 -8.88 4.67 -8.14
N THR A 93 -7.90 5.27 -7.46
CA THR A 93 -8.02 6.57 -6.78
C THR A 93 -6.89 7.48 -7.26
N PHE A 94 -7.22 8.69 -7.67
CA PHE A 94 -6.33 9.65 -8.32
C PHE A 94 -6.34 10.97 -7.57
N SER A 95 -5.23 11.71 -7.59
CA SER A 95 -5.17 13.06 -6.99
C SER A 95 -5.73 14.15 -7.92
N ASN A 96 -5.81 13.88 -9.23
CA ASN A 96 -6.27 14.81 -10.24
C ASN A 96 -7.49 14.23 -11.01
N ASN A 97 -8.48 15.08 -11.26
CA ASN A 97 -9.69 14.73 -12.00
C ASN A 97 -9.37 14.40 -13.47
N GLU A 98 -8.47 15.14 -14.11
CA GLU A 98 -8.13 14.90 -15.53
C GLU A 98 -7.46 13.53 -15.73
N ASP A 99 -6.58 13.13 -14.81
CA ASP A 99 -5.97 11.80 -14.83
C ASP A 99 -7.02 10.69 -14.67
N ALA A 100 -8.00 10.91 -13.78
CA ALA A 100 -9.13 10.00 -13.62
C ALA A 100 -9.98 9.90 -14.90
N LYS A 101 -10.27 11.03 -15.58
CA LYS A 101 -10.99 11.05 -16.85
C LYS A 101 -10.24 10.31 -17.96
N ILE A 102 -8.92 10.50 -18.08
CA ILE A 102 -8.07 9.76 -19.02
C ILE A 102 -8.16 8.25 -18.73
N HIS A 103 -8.13 7.87 -17.46
CA HIS A 103 -8.23 6.47 -17.07
C HIS A 103 -9.60 5.87 -17.37
N ILE A 104 -10.71 6.61 -17.18
CA ILE A 104 -12.04 6.18 -17.63
C ILE A 104 -12.07 5.93 -19.14
N LYS A 105 -11.46 6.80 -19.96
CA LYS A 105 -11.39 6.60 -21.41
C LYS A 105 -10.71 5.27 -21.76
N LYS A 106 -9.62 4.94 -21.07
CA LYS A 106 -8.93 3.65 -21.23
C LYS A 106 -9.78 2.47 -20.78
N LEU A 107 -10.47 2.58 -19.64
CA LEU A 107 -11.37 1.53 -19.15
C LEU A 107 -12.52 1.25 -20.13
N LYS A 108 -13.13 2.29 -20.69
CA LYS A 108 -14.24 2.19 -21.65
C LYS A 108 -13.85 1.66 -23.03
N LEU A 109 -12.56 1.56 -23.34
CA LEU A 109 -12.09 0.90 -24.57
C LEU A 109 -12.38 -0.62 -24.53
N ASN A 110 -12.51 -1.19 -23.33
CA ASN A 110 -12.82 -2.60 -23.16
C ASN A 110 -14.31 -2.87 -23.41
N SER A 111 -14.60 -3.80 -24.32
CA SER A 111 -15.96 -4.14 -24.75
C SER A 111 -16.89 -4.47 -23.58
N PHE A 112 -16.42 -5.23 -22.59
CA PHE A 112 -17.21 -5.65 -21.42
C PHE A 112 -17.53 -4.54 -20.40
N LEU A 113 -16.90 -3.36 -20.54
CA LEU A 113 -17.17 -2.18 -19.70
C LEU A 113 -17.89 -1.06 -20.45
N LYS A 114 -18.04 -1.16 -21.76
CA LYS A 114 -18.57 -0.09 -22.62
C LYS A 114 -19.97 0.37 -22.19
N ASP A 115 -20.83 -0.58 -21.85
CA ASP A 115 -22.22 -0.33 -21.48
C ASP A 115 -22.40 -0.08 -19.98
N ARG A 116 -21.33 -0.18 -19.19
CA ARG A 116 -21.39 0.03 -17.74
C ARG A 116 -21.28 1.52 -17.40
N ILE A 117 -22.06 1.91 -16.40
CA ILE A 117 -21.94 3.23 -15.80
C ILE A 117 -20.68 3.24 -14.94
N ILE A 118 -19.68 3.99 -15.39
CA ILE A 118 -18.43 4.24 -14.67
C ILE A 118 -18.40 5.73 -14.36
N GLU A 119 -18.32 6.05 -13.08
CA GLU A 119 -18.38 7.42 -12.58
C GLU A 119 -17.14 7.77 -11.76
N ILE A 120 -16.84 9.07 -11.69
CA ILE A 120 -15.82 9.62 -10.82
C ILE A 120 -16.53 10.14 -9.58
N LYS A 121 -16.20 9.56 -8.43
CA LYS A 121 -16.63 10.06 -7.13
C LYS A 121 -15.52 10.90 -6.51
N GLU A 122 -15.82 12.17 -6.26
CA GLU A 122 -14.93 13.05 -5.51
C GLU A 122 -14.97 12.69 -4.02
N ILE A 123 -13.79 12.51 -3.44
CA ILE A 123 -13.57 12.27 -2.02
C ILE A 123 -13.02 13.57 -1.48
N GLN A 124 -13.85 14.25 -0.70
CA GLN A 124 -13.52 15.53 -0.09
C GLN A 124 -12.29 15.40 0.80
N ALA A 125 -11.50 16.48 0.83
CA ALA A 125 -10.36 16.55 1.74
C ALA A 125 -10.85 16.46 3.19
N THR A 126 -10.14 15.69 4.01
CA THR A 126 -10.47 15.57 5.42
C THR A 126 -9.63 16.56 6.20
N THR A 127 -10.23 17.49 6.93
CA THR A 127 -9.52 18.36 7.88
C THR A 127 -9.94 17.99 9.29
N LYS A 128 -8.98 17.70 10.17
CA LYS A 128 -9.26 17.33 11.56
C LYS A 128 -8.98 18.52 12.48
N LYS A 129 -10.01 19.00 13.16
CA LYS A 129 -9.86 20.00 14.24
C LYS A 129 -9.44 19.29 15.52
N ILE A 130 -8.33 19.70 16.12
CA ILE A 130 -7.84 19.21 17.41
C ILE A 130 -7.71 20.35 18.40
N GLN A 131 -7.86 20.07 19.69
CA GLN A 131 -7.54 21.01 20.75
C GLN A 131 -6.17 20.68 21.33
N ILE A 132 -5.34 21.69 21.57
CA ILE A 132 -4.01 21.53 22.15
C ILE A 132 -4.16 21.22 23.63
N GLU A 133 -3.53 20.13 24.06
CA GLU A 133 -3.50 19.70 25.45
C GLU A 133 -2.14 19.97 26.10
N SER A 134 -2.06 19.78 27.42
CA SER A 134 -0.79 19.96 28.14
C SER A 134 0.29 19.01 27.60
N GLY A 135 1.47 19.57 27.33
CA GLY A 135 2.61 18.84 26.77
C GLY A 135 2.56 18.60 25.26
N ASP A 136 1.55 19.10 24.55
CA ASP A 136 1.57 19.10 23.08
C ASP A 136 2.59 20.09 22.52
N THR A 137 3.28 19.64 21.48
CA THR A 137 4.18 20.47 20.67
C THR A 137 3.82 20.30 19.21
N LEU A 138 4.05 21.33 18.38
CA LEU A 138 3.82 21.23 16.94
C LEU A 138 4.58 20.07 16.31
N SER A 139 5.81 19.80 16.77
CA SER A 139 6.62 18.67 16.32
C SER A 139 5.98 17.31 16.65
N ARG A 140 5.43 17.14 17.85
CA ARG A 140 4.75 15.90 18.26
C ARG A 140 3.45 15.69 17.48
N ILE A 141 2.68 16.77 17.28
CA ILE A 141 1.45 16.73 16.49
C ILE A 141 1.78 16.40 15.03
N ALA A 142 2.74 17.10 14.41
CA ALA A 142 3.18 16.83 13.04
C ALA A 142 3.59 15.37 12.85
N LYS A 143 4.39 14.82 13.78
CA LYS A 143 4.80 13.41 13.74
C LYS A 143 3.60 12.45 13.87
N ARG A 144 2.64 12.74 14.74
CA ARG A 144 1.43 11.90 14.93
C ARG A 144 0.62 11.79 13.64
N TYR A 145 0.56 12.86 12.85
CA TYR A 145 -0.22 12.92 11.61
C TYR A 145 0.63 12.72 10.34
N SER A 146 1.92 12.36 10.48
CA SER A 146 2.85 12.21 9.37
C SER A 146 2.94 13.45 8.47
N LEU A 147 2.84 14.64 9.06
CA LEU A 147 2.92 15.94 8.39
C LEU A 147 4.24 16.64 8.70
N LYS A 148 4.59 17.64 7.90
CA LYS A 148 5.65 18.58 8.24
C LYS A 148 5.11 19.64 9.20
N VAL A 149 5.91 20.07 10.17
CA VAL A 149 5.55 21.15 11.10
C VAL A 149 5.15 22.42 10.36
N LYS A 150 5.88 22.76 9.29
CA LYS A 150 5.55 23.89 8.41
C LYS A 150 4.14 23.80 7.83
N THR A 151 3.68 22.61 7.42
CA THR A 151 2.32 22.43 6.89
C THR A 151 1.26 22.79 7.92
N ILE A 152 1.45 22.42 9.19
CA ILE A 152 0.51 22.79 10.26
C ILE A 152 0.56 24.29 10.53
N ILE A 153 1.75 24.90 10.51
CA ILE A 153 1.93 26.35 10.69
C ILE A 153 1.18 27.12 9.60
N ASP A 154 1.40 26.75 8.34
CA ASP A 154 0.82 27.40 7.17
C ASP A 154 -0.71 27.27 7.18
N ASP A 155 -1.24 26.07 7.47
CA ASP A 155 -2.69 25.80 7.50
C ASP A 155 -3.43 26.51 8.65
N ASN A 156 -2.71 26.83 9.73
CA ASN A 156 -3.26 27.51 10.91
C ASN A 156 -2.84 28.97 11.04
N ASN A 157 -2.12 29.53 10.06
CA ASN A 157 -1.57 30.88 10.08
C ASN A 157 -0.78 31.22 11.37
N ILE A 158 0.03 30.28 11.86
CA ILE A 158 0.78 30.45 13.12
C ILE A 158 2.03 31.32 12.87
N VAL A 159 2.07 32.51 13.46
CA VAL A 159 3.22 33.43 13.31
C VAL A 159 4.45 32.95 14.09
N ASN A 160 4.26 32.45 15.31
CA ASN A 160 5.34 31.94 16.14
C ASN A 160 5.09 30.47 16.53
N PRO A 161 5.85 29.52 15.96
CA PRO A 161 5.69 28.08 16.23
C PRO A 161 5.86 27.68 17.70
N ASN A 162 6.60 28.48 18.48
CA ASN A 162 6.86 28.20 19.90
C ASN A 162 5.77 28.75 20.82
N ASN A 163 4.79 29.49 20.30
CA ASN A 163 3.76 30.16 21.08
C ASN A 163 2.37 29.54 20.86
N ILE A 164 2.29 28.22 20.91
CA ILE A 164 1.01 27.50 20.95
C ILE A 164 0.52 27.36 22.39
N ARG A 165 -0.80 27.49 22.61
CA ARG A 165 -1.38 27.52 23.96
C ARG A 165 -2.32 26.34 24.20
N ILE A 166 -2.34 25.86 25.45
CA ILE A 166 -3.31 24.85 25.88
C ILE A 166 -4.72 25.39 25.66
N GLY A 167 -5.61 24.56 25.13
CA GLY A 167 -6.97 24.91 24.79
C GLY A 167 -7.16 25.55 23.40
N GLN A 168 -6.08 25.92 22.71
CA GLN A 168 -6.12 26.40 21.33
C GLN A 168 -6.57 25.30 20.38
N TYR A 169 -7.33 25.64 19.34
CA TYR A 169 -7.66 24.70 18.28
C TYR A 169 -6.68 24.80 17.11
N LEU A 170 -6.29 23.64 16.58
CA LEU A 170 -5.53 23.51 15.33
C LEU A 170 -6.32 22.69 14.31
N TYR A 171 -6.31 23.14 13.07
CA TYR A 171 -6.76 22.42 11.89
C TYR A 171 -5.58 21.61 11.35
N ILE A 172 -5.76 20.30 11.33
CA ILE A 172 -4.76 19.39 10.80
C ILE A 172 -5.24 18.99 9.41
N PRO A 173 -4.52 19.41 8.34
CA PRO A 173 -4.86 19.02 7.00
C PRO A 173 -4.63 17.51 6.88
N GLY A 174 -5.67 16.78 6.51
CA GLY A 174 -5.60 15.33 6.30
C GLY A 174 -5.35 15.02 4.83
N ASP A 175 -6.03 13.99 4.33
CA ASP A 175 -5.89 13.60 2.94
C ASP A 175 -6.39 14.70 2.00
N PRO A 176 -5.64 15.02 0.92
CA PRO A 176 -6.11 15.95 -0.10
C PRO A 176 -7.33 15.39 -0.83
N ILE A 177 -8.02 16.25 -1.61
CA ILE A 177 -9.11 15.83 -2.47
C ILE A 177 -8.62 14.72 -3.40
N LYS A 178 -9.37 13.62 -3.46
CA LYS A 178 -9.07 12.45 -4.31
C LYS A 178 -10.27 12.12 -5.19
N TYR A 179 -10.02 11.59 -6.37
CA TYR A 179 -11.02 11.19 -7.34
C TYR A 179 -10.99 9.68 -7.48
N ARG A 180 -12.09 9.01 -7.14
CA ARG A 180 -12.20 7.56 -7.21
C ARG A 180 -13.10 7.15 -8.36
N ILE A 181 -12.59 6.27 -9.21
CA ILE A 181 -13.35 5.74 -10.33
C ILE A 181 -14.08 4.49 -9.84
N ILE A 182 -15.41 4.52 -9.92
CA ILE A 182 -16.26 3.43 -9.45
C ILE A 182 -17.30 3.00 -10.48
N THR A 183 -17.79 1.78 -10.31
CA THR A 183 -19.07 1.32 -10.87
C THR A 183 -19.87 0.66 -9.76
N THR A 184 -21.19 0.75 -9.82
CA THR A 184 -22.13 0.35 -8.77
C THR A 184 -23.15 -0.65 -9.32
N ASN A 185 -23.99 -1.20 -8.42
CA ASN A 185 -25.14 -2.04 -8.78
C ASN A 185 -24.78 -3.35 -9.49
N ILE A 186 -23.69 -4.01 -9.06
CA ILE A 186 -23.36 -5.34 -9.55
C ILE A 186 -24.07 -6.38 -8.68
N GLU A 187 -24.91 -7.21 -9.30
CA GLU A 187 -25.84 -8.10 -8.60
C GLU A 187 -25.17 -9.18 -7.72
N THR A 188 -24.02 -9.72 -8.14
CA THR A 188 -23.37 -10.83 -7.44
C THR A 188 -21.88 -10.62 -7.28
N ARG A 189 -21.32 -11.20 -6.21
CA ARG A 189 -19.88 -11.19 -5.96
C ARG A 189 -19.10 -11.86 -7.09
N ILE A 190 -19.64 -12.95 -7.65
CA ILE A 190 -19.00 -13.70 -8.75
C ILE A 190 -18.88 -12.81 -9.99
N LYS A 191 -19.95 -12.11 -10.38
CA LYS A 191 -19.92 -11.14 -11.49
C LYS A 191 -18.90 -10.01 -11.22
N ALA A 192 -18.86 -9.49 -9.99
CA ALA A 192 -17.92 -8.45 -9.61
C ALA A 192 -16.45 -8.93 -9.69
N GLN A 193 -16.18 -10.15 -9.22
CA GLN A 193 -14.86 -10.76 -9.25
C GLN A 193 -14.41 -11.03 -10.70
N ASP A 194 -15.30 -11.55 -11.54
CA ASP A 194 -15.01 -11.82 -12.95
C ASP A 194 -14.59 -10.55 -13.71
N ILE A 195 -15.31 -9.43 -13.49
CA ILE A 195 -14.93 -8.13 -14.06
C ILE A 195 -13.53 -7.71 -13.59
N CYS A 196 -13.22 -7.85 -12.30
CA CYS A 196 -11.89 -7.52 -11.79
C CYS A 196 -10.81 -8.44 -12.35
N ASN A 197 -11.05 -9.74 -12.50
CA ASN A 197 -10.10 -10.70 -13.04
C ASN A 197 -9.78 -10.38 -14.52
N ASN A 198 -10.79 -10.03 -15.31
CA ASN A 198 -10.61 -9.59 -16.70
C ASN A 198 -9.76 -8.31 -16.79
N LEU A 199 -9.88 -7.41 -15.83
CA LEU A 199 -9.09 -6.18 -15.75
C LEU A 199 -7.64 -6.42 -15.31
N LEU A 200 -7.39 -7.38 -14.43
CA LEU A 200 -6.03 -7.74 -14.00
C LEU A 200 -5.18 -8.21 -15.19
N ASN A 201 -5.76 -8.99 -16.11
CA ASN A 201 -5.10 -9.41 -17.36
C ASN A 201 -4.71 -8.24 -18.27
N LEU A 202 -5.31 -7.07 -18.07
CA LEU A 202 -5.08 -5.84 -18.82
C LEU A 202 -4.25 -4.82 -18.02
N ASN A 203 -3.59 -5.24 -16.94
CA ASN A 203 -2.81 -4.41 -16.01
C ASN A 203 -3.61 -3.27 -15.35
N PHE A 204 -4.93 -3.40 -15.24
CA PHE A 204 -5.75 -2.49 -14.45
C PHE A 204 -5.89 -3.00 -13.01
N ARG A 205 -5.94 -2.06 -12.06
CA ARG A 205 -6.29 -2.38 -10.67
C ARG A 205 -7.81 -2.41 -10.53
N CYS A 206 -8.32 -3.36 -9.77
CA CYS A 206 -9.75 -3.48 -9.50
C CYS A 206 -9.96 -4.02 -8.08
N GLN A 207 -10.86 -3.41 -7.32
CA GLN A 207 -11.22 -3.83 -5.98
C GLN A 207 -12.74 -3.97 -5.86
N VAL A 208 -13.19 -5.15 -5.43
CA VAL A 208 -14.60 -5.43 -5.16
C VAL A 208 -14.96 -4.96 -3.75
N LEU A 209 -16.05 -4.21 -3.63
CA LEU A 209 -16.63 -3.76 -2.36
C LEU A 209 -18.12 -4.13 -2.28
N THR A 210 -18.58 -4.52 -1.11
CA THR A 210 -20.01 -4.66 -0.82
C THR A 210 -20.64 -3.27 -0.71
N GLN A 211 -21.76 -3.05 -1.38
CA GLN A 211 -22.57 -1.86 -1.14
C GLN A 211 -23.38 -2.11 0.14
N ARG A 212 -23.29 -1.18 1.09
CA ARG A 212 -24.13 -1.15 2.30
C ARG A 212 -25.30 -0.22 2.06
#